data_AF-A0A1J7I2D0-F1
#
_entry.id   AF-A0A1J7I2D0-F1
#
_cell.length_a   1.000
_cell.length_b   1.000
_cell.length_c   1.000
_cell.angle_alpha   90.00
_cell.angle_beta   90.00
_cell.angle_gamma   90.00
#
_symmetry.space_group_name_H-M   'P 1'
#
loop_
_entity.id
_entity.type
_entity.pdbx_description
1 polymer ?
#
loop_
_entity_poly.entity_id
_entity_poly.type
_entity_poly.pdbx_seq_one_letter_code
_entity_poly.pdbx_strand_id
1 'polypeptide(L)'
;MAPYSPSMTAEYAKSNRSSCKGCSKTIDSKSLRLGIVTKDPRGYEAVKWHHPSCFPLPFHLSSSPQRSIKGFSSLQSSDQEAVKELLAGQDNLQEKDDKATKDIENELQQTKASDPKKRKDDKATRDMENELQKTEASDPKKRKLYTSEGTVDINFLFSDVKSKYKDATLLPNWKAFQTVIFLERDDGLNDSSRIAAFDFDGCLAKTDVRRVGADAWSLMYPSIPDKLQSLYNDGFKLVIFTNESNIERWKNKRQAAVDSKIGRLNNFIERVKVPIQVFIACGVGNSGKGKAAIKEDDPFRKPKPGMWQLMEKHFNSSISIDMDQSFYVGDAAGREKDHSDADIKFAEAIGLKFYVPGKYFDA
;
A
#
# COMPACT_ATOMS: atom_id res chain seq x y z
N MET A 1 3.62 -6.57 -32.83
CA MET A 1 2.80 -7.67 -32.28
C MET A 1 2.32 -7.21 -30.90
N ALA A 2 1.01 -7.19 -30.67
CA ALA A 2 0.45 -6.77 -29.38
C ALA A 2 0.92 -7.71 -28.25
N PRO A 3 1.22 -7.20 -27.04
CA PRO A 3 1.49 -8.06 -25.89
C PRO A 3 0.23 -8.87 -25.55
N TYR A 4 0.40 -10.18 -25.41
CA TYR A 4 -0.66 -11.16 -25.24
C TYR A 4 -1.29 -11.05 -23.84
N SER A 5 -2.56 -10.66 -23.76
CA SER A 5 -3.32 -10.69 -22.50
C SER A 5 -3.70 -12.13 -22.12
N PRO A 6 -3.54 -12.56 -20.85
CA PRO A 6 -4.02 -13.87 -20.41
C PRO A 6 -5.56 -13.91 -20.52
N SER A 7 -6.10 -14.96 -21.14
CA SER A 7 -7.56 -15.17 -21.21
C SER A 7 -8.03 -16.12 -20.11
N MET A 8 -9.26 -15.93 -19.63
CA MET A 8 -9.84 -16.72 -18.54
C MET A 8 -10.79 -17.78 -19.10
N THR A 9 -10.86 -18.93 -18.42
CA THR A 9 -11.82 -20.00 -18.75
C THR A 9 -12.42 -20.60 -17.48
N ALA A 10 -13.68 -21.03 -17.56
CA ALA A 10 -14.37 -21.73 -16.49
C ALA A 10 -15.09 -22.97 -17.05
N GLU A 11 -14.99 -24.10 -16.35
CA GLU A 11 -15.70 -25.33 -16.71
C GLU A 11 -15.81 -26.30 -15.51
N TYR A 12 -16.64 -27.33 -15.65
CA TYR A 12 -16.61 -28.49 -14.76
C TYR A 12 -15.51 -29.45 -15.18
N ALA A 13 -14.72 -29.92 -14.22
CA ALA A 13 -13.61 -30.83 -14.47
C ALA A 13 -14.09 -32.14 -15.12
N LYS A 14 -13.59 -32.47 -16.31
CA LYS A 14 -13.96 -33.71 -17.03
C LYS A 14 -13.44 -34.99 -16.36
N SER A 15 -12.41 -34.85 -15.52
CA SER A 15 -11.77 -35.94 -14.76
C SER A 15 -10.98 -35.35 -13.59
N ASN A 16 -10.50 -36.20 -12.70
CA ASN A 16 -9.63 -35.86 -11.57
C ASN A 16 -8.12 -35.76 -11.94
N ARG A 17 -7.79 -35.55 -13.22
CA ARG A 17 -6.38 -35.48 -13.68
C ARG A 17 -5.73 -34.11 -13.53
N SER A 18 -6.50 -33.07 -13.21
CA SER A 18 -5.97 -31.72 -12.99
C SER A 18 -5.66 -31.48 -11.52
N SER A 19 -4.53 -30.83 -11.24
CA SER A 19 -4.19 -30.31 -9.92
C SER A 19 -4.38 -28.80 -9.87
N CYS A 20 -4.87 -28.31 -8.74
CA CYS A 20 -5.02 -26.89 -8.47
C CYS A 20 -3.64 -26.26 -8.27
N LYS A 21 -3.36 -25.16 -8.97
CA LYS A 21 -2.09 -24.44 -8.85
C LYS A 21 -1.94 -23.57 -7.59
N GLY A 22 -3.04 -23.27 -6.89
CA GLY A 22 -3.00 -22.51 -5.63
C GLY A 22 -2.70 -23.40 -4.40
N CYS A 23 -3.34 -24.57 -4.29
CA CYS A 23 -3.18 -25.44 -3.12
C CYS A 23 -2.50 -26.79 -3.41
N SER A 24 -2.11 -27.05 -4.66
CA SER A 24 -1.49 -28.30 -5.12
C SER A 24 -2.34 -29.59 -4.99
N LYS A 25 -3.58 -29.49 -4.49
CA LYS A 25 -4.50 -30.63 -4.38
C LYS A 25 -5.16 -30.96 -5.73
N THR A 26 -5.56 -32.22 -5.90
CA THR A 26 -6.35 -32.68 -7.06
C THR A 26 -7.71 -31.98 -7.12
N ILE A 27 -8.16 -31.63 -8.33
CA ILE A 27 -9.50 -31.09 -8.57
C ILE A 27 -10.41 -32.25 -8.97
N ASP A 28 -11.49 -32.47 -8.23
CA ASP A 28 -12.38 -33.62 -8.43
C ASP A 28 -13.15 -33.57 -9.75
N SER A 29 -13.46 -34.74 -10.30
CA SER A 29 -14.32 -34.84 -11.49
C SER A 29 -15.69 -34.20 -11.22
N LYS A 30 -16.23 -33.50 -12.22
CA LYS A 30 -17.47 -32.71 -12.17
C LYS A 30 -17.46 -31.50 -11.23
N SER A 31 -16.37 -31.21 -10.53
CA SER A 31 -16.25 -29.99 -9.73
C SER A 31 -15.95 -28.78 -10.59
N LEU A 32 -16.42 -27.60 -10.17
CA LEU A 32 -16.14 -26.33 -10.83
C LEU A 32 -14.64 -26.01 -10.73
N ARG A 33 -14.02 -25.60 -11.85
CA ARG A 33 -12.64 -25.12 -11.88
C ARG A 33 -12.47 -23.89 -12.75
N LEU A 34 -11.56 -23.02 -12.34
CA LEU A 34 -11.22 -21.78 -13.02
C LEU A 34 -9.80 -21.86 -13.58
N GLY A 35 -9.60 -21.39 -14.81
CA GLY A 35 -8.36 -21.55 -15.57
C GLY A 35 -7.82 -20.22 -16.10
N ILE A 36 -6.52 -20.02 -15.94
CA ILE A 36 -5.77 -18.95 -16.62
C ILE A 36 -5.10 -19.56 -17.84
N VAL A 37 -5.44 -19.05 -19.03
CA VAL A 37 -4.88 -19.49 -20.31
C VAL A 37 -3.68 -18.63 -20.65
N THR A 38 -2.53 -19.27 -20.79
CA THR A 38 -1.28 -18.67 -21.26
C THR A 38 -0.90 -19.28 -22.60
N LYS A 39 -0.42 -18.46 -23.55
CA LYS A 39 0.12 -18.97 -24.82
C LYS A 39 1.64 -18.93 -24.79
N ASP A 40 2.27 -20.02 -25.21
CA ASP A 40 3.72 -20.02 -25.40
C ASP A 40 4.10 -19.23 -26.69
N PRO A 41 5.38 -18.84 -26.87
CA PRO A 41 5.83 -18.15 -28.08
C PRO A 41 5.63 -18.94 -29.39
N ARG A 42 5.34 -20.25 -29.31
CA ARG A 42 5.04 -21.14 -30.44
C ARG A 42 3.53 -21.27 -30.70
N GLY A 43 2.70 -20.60 -29.90
CA GLY A 43 1.24 -20.54 -30.05
C GLY A 43 0.47 -21.63 -29.31
N TYR A 44 1.11 -22.49 -28.52
CA TYR A 44 0.43 -23.52 -27.74
C TYR A 44 -0.24 -22.92 -26.50
N GLU A 45 -1.51 -23.28 -26.28
CA GLU A 45 -2.27 -22.85 -25.11
C GLU A 45 -2.02 -23.81 -23.93
N ALA A 46 -1.57 -23.27 -22.81
CA ALA A 46 -1.48 -23.97 -21.54
C ALA A 46 -2.46 -23.34 -20.55
N VAL A 47 -3.22 -24.17 -19.84
CA VAL A 47 -4.21 -23.72 -18.85
C VAL A 47 -3.73 -24.06 -17.44
N LYS A 48 -3.62 -23.06 -16.57
CA LYS A 48 -3.37 -23.22 -15.14
C LYS A 48 -4.69 -23.28 -14.39
N TRP A 49 -5.08 -24.48 -13.95
CA TRP A 49 -6.33 -24.74 -13.25
C TRP A 49 -6.25 -24.45 -11.75
N HIS A 50 -7.34 -23.95 -11.18
CA HIS A 50 -7.49 -23.75 -9.73
C HIS A 50 -8.91 -24.11 -9.27
N HIS A 51 -9.05 -24.47 -7.98
CA HIS A 51 -10.34 -24.40 -7.31
C HIS A 51 -10.86 -22.96 -7.30
N PRO A 52 -12.18 -22.73 -7.23
CA PRO A 52 -12.74 -21.38 -7.11
C PRO A 52 -12.08 -20.58 -5.97
N SER A 53 -12.01 -21.15 -4.77
CA SER A 53 -11.38 -20.54 -3.59
C SER A 53 -9.86 -20.37 -3.65
N CYS A 54 -9.20 -21.07 -4.58
CA CYS A 54 -7.74 -21.00 -4.78
C CYS A 54 -7.37 -20.22 -6.03
N PHE A 55 -8.36 -19.67 -6.74
CA PHE A 55 -8.13 -18.98 -7.98
C PHE A 55 -7.49 -17.62 -7.66
N PRO A 56 -6.29 -17.32 -8.20
CA PRO A 56 -5.66 -16.04 -7.95
C PRO A 56 -6.50 -15.00 -8.66
N LEU A 57 -7.30 -14.24 -7.90
CA LEU A 57 -8.12 -13.17 -8.43
C LEU A 57 -7.20 -12.20 -9.18
N PRO A 58 -7.29 -12.12 -10.51
CA PRO A 58 -6.53 -11.13 -11.25
C PRO A 58 -7.13 -9.78 -10.85
N PHE A 59 -6.30 -8.85 -10.35
CA PHE A 59 -6.67 -7.46 -10.00
C PHE A 59 -7.03 -6.61 -11.26
N HIS A 60 -7.60 -7.25 -12.27
CA HIS A 60 -7.53 -6.88 -13.68
C HIS A 60 -8.87 -6.95 -14.41
N LEU A 61 -9.95 -7.31 -13.74
CA LEU A 61 -11.25 -7.38 -14.39
C LEU A 61 -11.89 -5.99 -14.31
N SER A 62 -11.69 -5.22 -15.38
CA SER A 62 -12.45 -4.00 -15.65
C SER A 62 -13.94 -4.25 -15.49
N SER A 63 -14.67 -3.23 -15.06
CA SER A 63 -16.13 -3.15 -14.89
C SER A 63 -16.89 -4.06 -15.89
N SER A 64 -17.21 -5.29 -15.46
CA SER A 64 -17.81 -6.45 -16.20
C SER A 64 -16.86 -7.66 -16.47
N PRO A 65 -16.46 -8.42 -15.44
CA PRO A 65 -15.63 -9.65 -15.56
C PRO A 65 -16.24 -10.79 -16.40
N GLN A 66 -17.56 -10.77 -16.55
CA GLN A 66 -18.39 -11.87 -17.05
C GLN A 66 -18.33 -12.09 -18.56
N ARG A 67 -17.98 -11.07 -19.36
CA ARG A 67 -17.96 -11.17 -20.83
C ARG A 67 -16.68 -11.80 -21.40
N SER A 68 -15.63 -11.97 -20.58
CA SER A 68 -14.31 -12.43 -21.01
C SER A 68 -13.94 -13.85 -20.56
N ILE A 69 -14.83 -14.57 -19.86
CA ILE A 69 -14.57 -15.93 -19.38
C ILE A 69 -15.14 -16.94 -20.38
N LYS A 70 -14.25 -17.67 -21.05
CA LYS A 70 -14.64 -18.78 -21.94
C LYS A 70 -15.31 -19.89 -21.13
N GLY A 71 -16.50 -20.32 -21.54
CA GLY A 71 -17.25 -21.39 -20.88
C GLY A 71 -18.19 -20.95 -19.75
N PHE A 72 -18.25 -19.66 -19.41
CA PHE A 72 -19.08 -19.14 -18.33
C PHE A 72 -20.59 -19.41 -18.53
N SER A 73 -21.10 -19.19 -19.74
CA SER A 73 -22.51 -19.42 -20.08
C SER A 73 -22.94 -20.90 -20.01
N SER A 74 -21.99 -21.82 -19.93
CA SER A 74 -22.24 -23.27 -19.82
C SER A 74 -22.28 -23.76 -18.37
N LEU A 75 -22.03 -22.89 -17.38
CA LEU A 75 -22.13 -23.23 -15.95
C LEU A 75 -23.59 -23.19 -15.48
N GLN A 76 -23.90 -23.90 -14.39
CA GLN A 76 -25.19 -23.78 -13.70
C GLN A 76 -25.38 -22.37 -13.13
N SER A 77 -26.63 -21.90 -13.06
CA SER A 77 -26.94 -20.52 -12.61
C SER A 77 -26.36 -20.19 -11.24
N SER A 78 -26.41 -21.12 -10.28
CA SER A 78 -25.82 -20.95 -8.95
C SER A 78 -24.30 -20.78 -9.00
N ASP A 79 -23.62 -21.52 -9.88
CA ASP A 79 -22.17 -21.43 -10.05
C ASP A 79 -21.78 -20.19 -10.86
N GLN A 80 -22.64 -19.73 -11.79
CA GLN A 80 -22.46 -18.45 -12.45
C GLN A 80 -22.53 -17.29 -11.44
N GLU A 81 -23.45 -17.36 -10.48
CA GLU A 81 -23.56 -16.41 -9.38
C GLU A 81 -22.35 -16.49 -8.45
N ALA A 82 -21.94 -17.69 -8.03
CA ALA A 82 -20.75 -17.85 -7.19
C ALA A 82 -19.48 -17.35 -7.87
N VAL A 83 -19.31 -17.58 -9.17
CA VAL A 83 -18.18 -17.04 -9.93
C VAL A 83 -18.30 -15.52 -10.08
N LYS A 84 -19.51 -14.97 -10.27
CA LYS A 84 -19.71 -13.51 -10.28
C LYS A 84 -19.35 -12.90 -8.92
N GLU A 85 -19.85 -13.45 -7.82
CA GLU A 85 -19.53 -12.97 -6.46
C GLU A 85 -18.03 -13.09 -6.15
N LEU A 86 -17.41 -14.21 -6.53
CA LEU A 86 -15.97 -14.41 -6.37
C LEU A 86 -15.14 -13.38 -7.17
N LEU A 87 -15.67 -12.91 -8.31
CA LEU A 87 -15.04 -11.88 -9.14
C LEU A 87 -15.51 -10.45 -8.83
N ALA A 88 -16.57 -10.27 -8.02
CA ALA A 88 -17.19 -8.99 -7.69
C ALA A 88 -17.01 -8.59 -6.22
N GLY A 89 -16.64 -9.50 -5.32
CA GLY A 89 -16.38 -9.19 -3.91
C GLY A 89 -15.03 -8.49 -3.74
N GLN A 90 -14.93 -7.31 -3.13
CA GLN A 90 -15.81 -6.72 -2.10
C GLN A 90 -16.19 -5.24 -2.39
N ASP A 91 -17.45 -5.01 -2.77
CA ASP A 91 -18.10 -3.68 -2.78
C ASP A 91 -19.43 -3.64 -2.00
N ASN A 92 -19.84 -4.70 -1.30
CA ASN A 92 -21.12 -4.72 -0.57
C ASN A 92 -21.07 -5.51 0.75
N LEU A 93 -20.73 -4.82 1.83
CA LEU A 93 -21.04 -5.21 3.22
C LEU A 93 -21.63 -4.02 4.00
N GLN A 94 -22.45 -3.18 3.36
CA GLN A 94 -22.98 -1.96 3.99
C GLN A 94 -24.51 -1.81 4.00
N GLU A 95 -25.28 -2.90 3.80
CA GLU A 95 -26.75 -2.84 3.89
C GLU A 95 -27.39 -3.81 4.90
N LYS A 96 -26.63 -4.36 5.87
CA LYS A 96 -27.22 -5.23 6.91
C LYS A 96 -27.08 -4.79 8.37
N ASP A 97 -26.46 -3.65 8.66
CA ASP A 97 -26.36 -3.14 10.05
C ASP A 97 -27.32 -1.98 10.39
N ASP A 98 -28.04 -1.41 9.41
CA ASP A 98 -29.00 -0.31 9.65
C ASP A 98 -30.36 -0.73 10.23
N LYS A 99 -30.53 -2.01 10.59
CA LYS A 99 -31.75 -2.52 11.24
C LYS A 99 -31.57 -2.92 12.70
N ALA A 100 -30.34 -3.01 13.21
CA ALA A 100 -30.06 -3.43 14.59
C ALA A 100 -29.93 -2.25 15.58
N THR A 101 -29.79 -1.02 15.09
CA THR A 101 -29.54 0.17 15.91
C THR A 101 -30.79 0.95 16.32
N LYS A 102 -32.00 0.58 15.86
CA LYS A 102 -33.25 1.23 16.26
C LYS A 102 -33.94 0.63 17.49
N ASP A 103 -33.52 -0.55 17.93
CA ASP A 103 -34.17 -1.25 19.06
C ASP A 103 -33.46 -1.06 20.41
N ILE A 104 -32.29 -0.40 20.45
CA ILE A 104 -31.51 -0.20 21.69
C ILE A 104 -31.77 1.18 22.34
N GLU A 105 -32.26 2.16 21.59
CA GLU A 105 -32.44 3.53 22.11
C GLU A 105 -33.70 3.74 22.98
N ASN A 106 -34.61 2.76 23.04
CA ASN A 106 -35.85 2.85 23.83
C ASN A 106 -35.79 2.22 25.23
N GLU A 107 -34.69 1.55 25.61
CA GLU A 107 -34.58 0.87 26.92
C GLU A 107 -33.75 1.63 27.98
N LEU A 108 -33.13 2.77 27.66
CA LEU A 108 -32.28 3.52 28.60
C LEU A 108 -32.89 4.79 29.24
N GLN A 109 -34.20 5.04 29.09
CA GLN A 109 -34.88 6.20 29.70
C GLN A 109 -35.82 5.86 30.87
N GLN A 110 -35.65 4.72 31.52
CA GLN A 110 -36.27 4.46 32.83
C GLN A 110 -35.25 3.85 33.78
N THR A 111 -34.56 4.69 34.53
CA THR A 111 -34.19 4.49 35.95
C THR A 111 -33.18 5.56 36.36
N LYS A 112 -33.67 6.61 37.04
CA LYS A 112 -32.95 7.36 38.10
C LYS A 112 -33.87 8.46 38.65
N ALA A 113 -34.52 8.16 39.78
CA ALA A 113 -34.96 9.17 40.73
C ALA A 113 -34.88 8.60 42.17
N SER A 114 -34.32 9.42 43.06
CA SER A 114 -34.38 9.45 44.54
C SER A 114 -33.59 8.45 45.43
N ASP A 115 -32.36 8.85 45.82
CA ASP A 115 -31.90 9.35 47.16
C ASP A 115 -32.04 8.51 48.49
N PRO A 116 -31.38 8.83 49.64
CA PRO A 116 -29.97 8.53 50.03
C PRO A 116 -29.74 8.00 51.49
N LYS A 117 -28.46 7.71 51.86
CA LYS A 117 -27.76 7.75 53.18
C LYS A 117 -27.19 6.42 53.75
N LYS A 118 -25.86 6.38 53.95
CA LYS A 118 -25.12 6.36 55.25
C LYS A 118 -23.65 5.89 55.09
N ARG A 119 -22.73 6.64 55.73
CA ARG A 119 -21.50 6.23 56.49
C ARG A 119 -20.42 5.42 55.73
N LYS A 120 -19.12 5.45 56.03
CA LYS A 120 -18.10 6.32 56.64
C LYS A 120 -16.79 5.50 56.44
N ASP A 121 -15.66 6.18 56.25
CA ASP A 121 -14.28 5.70 56.51
C ASP A 121 -13.76 4.46 55.74
N ASP A 122 -12.87 4.64 54.76
CA ASP A 122 -11.41 4.43 54.95
C ASP A 122 -10.60 4.44 53.64
N LYS A 123 -9.77 5.50 53.52
CA LYS A 123 -8.33 5.48 53.19
C LYS A 123 -7.79 4.43 52.20
N ALA A 124 -7.36 4.87 51.01
CA ALA A 124 -5.94 4.88 50.60
C ALA A 124 -5.72 5.28 49.13
N THR A 125 -4.85 6.28 48.96
CA THR A 125 -3.88 6.51 47.87
C THR A 125 -4.39 6.81 46.46
N ARG A 126 -4.35 8.11 46.09
CA ARG A 126 -3.92 8.61 44.78
C ARG A 126 -3.79 10.14 44.83
N ASP A 127 -2.56 10.62 44.87
CA ASP A 127 -2.10 12.01 44.66
C ASP A 127 -0.58 11.86 44.34
N MET A 128 0.05 12.51 43.37
CA MET A 128 -0.23 13.78 42.71
C MET A 128 0.59 13.85 41.41
N GLU A 129 -0.07 14.17 40.31
CA GLU A 129 0.50 15.12 39.34
C GLU A 129 0.36 16.52 39.94
N ASN A 130 1.41 17.35 39.86
CA ASN A 130 1.34 18.71 39.30
C ASN A 130 2.62 19.50 39.57
N GLU A 131 3.07 20.18 38.51
CA GLU A 131 3.65 21.54 38.43
C GLU A 131 4.52 21.57 37.15
N LEU A 132 4.24 22.31 36.08
CA LEU A 132 3.64 23.63 35.96
C LEU A 132 3.01 23.78 34.57
N GLN A 133 1.72 24.10 34.51
CA GLN A 133 1.11 24.87 33.43
C GLN A 133 0.91 26.32 33.90
N LYS A 134 0.99 27.26 32.94
CA LYS A 134 0.19 28.49 32.74
C LYS A 134 1.07 29.55 32.11
N THR A 135 0.67 30.24 31.04
CA THR A 135 -0.57 31.02 30.85
C THR A 135 -1.08 30.91 29.40
N GLU A 136 -2.29 30.39 29.14
CA GLU A 136 -3.60 31.10 28.99
C GLU A 136 -3.72 31.98 27.72
N ALA A 137 -4.85 32.11 26.99
CA ALA A 137 -6.11 31.37 26.80
C ALA A 137 -6.94 32.22 25.80
N SER A 138 -7.68 31.62 24.85
CA SER A 138 -8.92 32.20 24.31
C SER A 138 -9.78 31.19 23.51
N ASP A 139 -10.87 30.77 24.16
CA ASP A 139 -12.24 30.44 23.70
C ASP A 139 -12.56 29.28 22.71
N PRO A 140 -13.51 28.35 23.03
CA PRO A 140 -13.84 27.18 22.23
C PRO A 140 -15.20 27.33 21.50
N LYS A 141 -15.21 27.85 20.27
CA LYS A 141 -16.33 27.65 19.32
C LYS A 141 -15.82 27.59 17.88
N LYS A 142 -15.55 26.38 17.40
CA LYS A 142 -15.72 25.93 16.00
C LYS A 142 -15.33 24.45 15.92
N ARG A 143 -16.32 23.56 16.06
CA ARG A 143 -16.26 22.24 15.41
C ARG A 143 -16.23 22.52 13.91
N LYS A 144 -15.03 22.54 13.33
CA LYS A 144 -14.86 22.68 11.89
C LYS A 144 -14.81 21.27 11.32
N LEU A 145 -15.80 20.98 10.47
CA LEU A 145 -15.85 19.81 9.62
C LEU A 145 -14.48 19.58 8.97
N TYR A 146 -14.04 18.31 8.96
CA TYR A 146 -13.00 17.83 8.07
C TYR A 146 -13.50 18.04 6.63
N THR A 147 -13.05 19.12 6.00
CA THR A 147 -13.06 19.23 4.53
C THR A 147 -11.73 18.68 4.05
N SER A 148 -11.79 17.53 3.37
CA SER A 148 -10.68 16.92 2.64
C SER A 148 -10.23 17.84 1.50
N GLU A 149 -9.38 18.83 1.80
CA GLU A 149 -8.66 19.57 0.77
C GLU A 149 -7.43 18.76 0.36
N GLY A 150 -7.45 18.17 -0.84
CA GLY A 150 -6.25 17.63 -1.49
C GLY A 150 -6.26 16.15 -1.88
N THR A 151 -7.42 15.51 -2.05
CA THR A 151 -7.45 14.22 -2.75
C THR A 151 -7.12 14.45 -4.22
N VAL A 152 -5.87 14.19 -4.61
CA VAL A 152 -5.54 14.04 -6.03
C VAL A 152 -6.33 12.83 -6.51
N ASP A 153 -7.19 13.03 -7.50
CA ASP A 153 -7.95 11.93 -8.10
C ASP A 153 -7.00 11.10 -8.98
N ILE A 154 -6.25 10.21 -8.33
CA ILE A 154 -5.35 9.28 -9.00
C ILE A 154 -6.22 8.20 -9.63
N ASN A 155 -6.57 8.40 -10.90
CA ASN A 155 -7.22 7.37 -11.70
C ASN A 155 -6.19 6.32 -12.12
N PHE A 156 -5.90 5.38 -11.23
CA PHE A 156 -5.01 4.25 -11.52
C PHE A 156 -5.75 3.17 -12.29
N LEU A 157 -5.40 3.02 -13.57
CA LEU A 157 -5.85 1.93 -14.42
C LEU A 157 -4.68 1.01 -14.70
N PHE A 158 -4.87 -0.30 -14.54
CA PHE A 158 -3.80 -1.25 -14.80
C PHE A 158 -3.32 -1.19 -16.27
N SER A 159 -4.21 -0.86 -17.22
CA SER A 159 -3.85 -0.67 -18.63
C SER A 159 -2.76 0.40 -18.85
N ASP A 160 -2.61 1.33 -17.91
CA ASP A 160 -1.63 2.41 -17.96
C ASP A 160 -0.28 2.03 -17.33
N VAL A 161 -0.22 0.88 -16.68
CA VAL A 161 0.99 0.31 -16.08
C VAL A 161 1.93 -0.19 -17.19
N LYS A 162 3.19 0.23 -17.12
CA LYS A 162 4.20 -0.02 -18.15
C LYS A 162 5.38 -0.80 -17.56
N SER A 163 5.99 -1.66 -18.37
CA SER A 163 7.27 -2.32 -18.07
C SER A 163 8.51 -1.44 -18.35
N LYS A 164 8.28 -0.20 -18.76
CA LYS A 164 9.31 0.80 -19.03
C LYS A 164 8.94 2.12 -18.38
N TYR A 165 9.93 2.82 -17.84
CA TYR A 165 9.81 4.21 -17.46
C TYR A 165 10.44 5.08 -18.54
N LYS A 166 9.59 5.65 -19.42
CA LYS A 166 10.03 6.36 -20.63
C LYS A 166 10.89 5.44 -21.51
N ASP A 167 12.12 5.84 -21.78
CA ASP A 167 13.15 5.11 -22.53
C ASP A 167 13.92 4.08 -21.69
N ALA A 168 13.77 4.08 -20.35
CA ALA A 168 14.41 3.08 -19.51
C ALA A 168 13.56 1.81 -19.35
N THR A 169 14.21 0.66 -19.51
CA THR A 169 13.61 -0.66 -19.29
C THR A 169 13.70 -1.00 -17.81
N LEU A 170 12.61 -1.54 -17.25
CA LEU A 170 12.54 -1.96 -15.85
C LEU A 170 12.75 -3.47 -15.75
N LEU A 171 13.23 -3.91 -14.58
CA LEU A 171 13.27 -5.33 -14.24
C LEU A 171 11.85 -5.93 -14.18
N PRO A 172 11.67 -7.25 -14.35
CA PRO A 172 10.34 -7.86 -14.56
C PRO A 172 9.25 -7.46 -13.54
N ASN A 173 9.59 -7.41 -12.25
CA ASN A 173 8.66 -7.07 -11.18
C ASN A 173 8.54 -5.56 -10.93
N TRP A 174 9.34 -4.74 -11.61
CA TRP A 174 9.28 -3.29 -11.50
C TRP A 174 8.41 -2.72 -12.63
N LYS A 175 7.45 -1.90 -12.26
CA LYS A 175 6.53 -1.25 -13.20
C LYS A 175 6.55 0.26 -13.05
N ALA A 176 6.04 0.93 -14.07
CA ALA A 176 5.85 2.37 -14.08
C ALA A 176 4.38 2.73 -14.25
N PHE A 177 3.92 3.73 -13.51
CA PHE A 177 2.64 4.40 -13.71
C PHE A 177 2.86 5.90 -13.59
N GLN A 178 2.50 6.65 -14.63
CA GLN A 178 2.78 8.08 -14.74
C GLN A 178 4.27 8.40 -14.43
N THR A 179 4.54 9.13 -13.35
CA THR A 179 5.87 9.52 -12.88
C THR A 179 6.39 8.66 -11.74
N VAL A 180 5.70 7.57 -11.39
CA VAL A 180 6.08 6.62 -10.34
C VAL A 180 6.63 5.34 -10.95
N ILE A 181 7.72 4.84 -10.39
CA ILE A 181 8.17 3.46 -10.54
C ILE A 181 7.83 2.72 -9.25
N PHE A 182 7.26 1.52 -9.32
CA PHE A 182 6.91 0.72 -8.15
C PHE A 182 7.29 -0.75 -8.35
N LEU A 183 7.55 -1.43 -7.25
CA LEU A 183 7.79 -2.87 -7.22
C LEU A 183 6.42 -3.57 -7.10
N GLU A 184 6.08 -4.46 -8.03
CA GLU A 184 4.88 -5.29 -7.91
C GLU A 184 4.96 -6.19 -6.67
N ARG A 185 3.79 -6.63 -6.20
CA ARG A 185 3.68 -7.50 -5.02
C ARG A 185 4.56 -8.73 -5.19
N ASP A 186 5.42 -8.94 -4.20
CA ASP A 186 6.20 -10.16 -4.07
C ASP A 186 5.45 -11.20 -3.23
N ASP A 187 5.83 -12.47 -3.37
CA ASP A 187 5.28 -13.54 -2.55
C ASP A 187 5.56 -13.24 -1.06
N GLY A 188 4.50 -13.27 -0.24
CA GLY A 188 4.57 -12.97 1.20
C GLY A 188 4.34 -11.50 1.57
N LEU A 189 4.22 -10.57 0.62
CA LEU A 189 3.77 -9.21 0.94
C LEU A 189 2.29 -9.24 1.35
N ASN A 190 2.00 -8.98 2.63
CA ASN A 190 0.65 -8.94 3.15
C ASN A 190 0.12 -7.50 3.24
N ASP A 191 -1.14 -7.32 2.88
CA ASP A 191 -1.86 -6.08 3.18
C ASP A 191 -2.21 -6.00 4.66
N SER A 192 -2.31 -4.78 5.19
CA SER A 192 -2.49 -4.58 6.62
C SER A 192 -3.20 -3.25 6.91
N SER A 193 -3.91 -3.20 8.04
CA SER A 193 -4.39 -1.94 8.61
C SER A 193 -3.24 -1.16 9.27
N ARG A 194 -2.10 -1.79 9.56
CA ARG A 194 -0.93 -1.15 10.18
C ARG A 194 0.20 -1.02 9.18
N ILE A 195 0.58 0.23 8.88
CA ILE A 195 1.61 0.56 7.90
C ILE A 195 2.84 1.13 8.61
N ALA A 196 3.98 0.48 8.40
CA ALA A 196 5.28 1.03 8.74
C ALA A 196 5.92 1.51 7.44
N ALA A 197 5.95 2.83 7.24
CA ALA A 197 6.44 3.43 6.01
C ALA A 197 7.76 4.16 6.25
N PHE A 198 8.65 4.12 5.25
CA PHE A 198 10.03 4.60 5.38
C PHE A 198 10.44 5.41 4.15
N ASP A 199 11.27 6.44 4.35
CA ASP A 199 12.19 6.90 3.31
C ASP A 199 13.32 5.87 3.10
N PHE A 200 14.10 6.01 2.02
CA PHE A 200 15.24 5.14 1.73
C PHE A 200 16.60 5.80 1.97
N ASP A 201 16.95 6.85 1.21
CA ASP A 201 18.28 7.45 1.18
C ASP A 201 18.49 8.37 2.39
N GLY A 202 19.33 7.98 3.35
CA GLY A 202 19.52 8.70 4.61
C GLY A 202 18.63 8.18 5.76
N CYS A 203 17.62 7.37 5.44
CA CYS A 203 16.76 6.69 6.42
C CYS A 203 17.16 5.22 6.62
N LEU A 204 16.96 4.39 5.59
CA LEU A 204 17.26 2.96 5.63
C LEU A 204 18.66 2.63 5.11
N ALA A 205 19.10 3.37 4.10
CA ALA A 205 20.38 3.19 3.45
C ALA A 205 21.21 4.47 3.54
N LYS A 206 22.47 4.32 3.96
CA LYS A 206 23.49 5.34 3.73
C LYS A 206 23.97 5.19 2.29
N THR A 207 23.60 6.14 1.45
CA THR A 207 23.96 6.16 0.04
C THR A 207 25.07 7.17 -0.20
N ASP A 208 26.12 6.73 -0.89
CA ASP A 208 27.27 7.56 -1.12
C ASP A 208 27.00 8.46 -2.33
N VAL A 209 26.84 9.76 -2.10
CA VAL A 209 26.62 10.75 -3.17
C VAL A 209 27.75 10.79 -4.20
N ARG A 210 28.93 10.21 -3.90
CA ARG A 210 30.10 10.16 -4.79
C ARG A 210 30.20 8.87 -5.60
N ARG A 211 29.47 7.81 -5.21
CA ARG A 211 29.48 6.52 -5.91
C ARG A 211 28.12 6.28 -6.55
N VAL A 212 28.13 5.82 -7.80
CA VAL A 212 26.93 5.47 -8.55
C VAL A 212 26.97 3.97 -8.84
N GLY A 213 25.84 3.29 -8.68
CA GLY A 213 25.74 1.85 -8.91
C GLY A 213 24.74 1.19 -7.97
N ALA A 214 24.42 -0.08 -8.26
CA ALA A 214 23.53 -0.90 -7.45
C ALA A 214 24.10 -1.17 -6.04
N ASP A 215 25.43 -1.22 -5.92
CA ASP A 215 26.14 -1.53 -4.67
C ASP A 215 26.65 -0.28 -3.92
N ALA A 216 26.30 0.92 -4.40
CA ALA A 216 26.75 2.19 -3.83
C ALA A 216 25.94 2.57 -2.57
N TRP A 217 25.83 1.66 -1.62
CA TRP A 217 25.07 1.85 -0.39
C TRP A 217 25.59 0.98 0.76
N SER A 218 25.16 1.31 1.97
CA SER A 218 25.31 0.50 3.18
C SER A 218 24.09 0.72 4.08
N LEU A 219 23.86 -0.15 5.07
CA LEU A 219 22.81 0.09 6.05
C LEU A 219 23.05 1.41 6.79
N MET A 220 22.01 2.21 6.98
CA MET A 220 22.12 3.46 7.75
C MET A 220 22.40 3.17 9.24
N TYR A 221 21.74 2.15 9.79
CA TYR A 221 21.97 1.64 11.14
C TYR A 221 22.04 0.10 11.12
N PRO A 222 22.92 -0.54 11.91
CA PRO A 222 23.02 -2.00 11.97
C PRO A 222 21.75 -2.72 12.43
N SER A 223 20.89 -2.06 13.22
CA SER A 223 19.66 -2.59 13.80
C SER A 223 18.48 -2.69 12.82
N ILE A 224 18.59 -2.08 11.64
CA ILE A 224 17.50 -2.01 10.65
C ILE A 224 16.95 -3.38 10.26
N PRO A 225 17.77 -4.40 9.91
CA PRO A 225 17.24 -5.70 9.53
C PRO A 225 16.35 -6.31 10.62
N ASP A 226 16.79 -6.27 11.87
CA ASP A 226 16.06 -6.88 12.99
C ASP A 226 14.76 -6.10 13.30
N LYS A 227 14.81 -4.77 13.24
CA LYS A 227 13.61 -3.93 13.44
C LYS A 227 12.57 -4.13 12.34
N LEU A 228 12.98 -4.20 11.07
CA LEU A 228 12.04 -4.46 9.98
C LEU A 228 11.45 -5.88 10.05
N GLN A 229 12.25 -6.88 10.42
CA GLN A 229 11.76 -8.23 10.67
C GLN A 229 10.74 -8.28 11.82
N SER A 230 11.01 -7.59 12.93
CA SER A 230 10.05 -7.50 14.05
C SER A 230 8.73 -6.88 13.60
N LEU A 231 8.77 -5.73 12.92
CA LEU A 231 7.56 -5.06 12.44
C LEU A 231 6.74 -5.95 11.52
N TYR A 232 7.40 -6.63 10.58
CA TYR A 232 6.73 -7.56 9.67
C TYR A 232 6.07 -8.72 10.43
N ASN A 233 6.78 -9.33 11.39
CA ASN A 233 6.24 -10.39 12.24
C ASN A 233 5.09 -9.90 13.14
N ASP A 234 5.13 -8.63 13.54
CA ASP A 234 4.07 -7.96 14.29
C ASP A 234 2.86 -7.62 13.42
N GLY A 235 2.88 -7.94 12.12
CA GLY A 235 1.76 -7.77 11.20
C GLY A 235 1.70 -6.40 10.51
N PHE A 236 2.79 -5.63 10.53
CA PHE A 236 2.88 -4.41 9.73
C PHE A 236 3.15 -4.73 8.27
N LYS A 237 2.48 -3.98 7.39
CA LYS A 237 2.93 -3.86 6.02
C LYS A 237 4.07 -2.87 5.96
N LEU A 238 5.19 -3.30 5.38
CA LEU A 238 6.37 -2.46 5.20
C LEU A 238 6.32 -1.78 3.82
N VAL A 239 6.49 -0.46 3.82
CA VAL A 239 6.45 0.34 2.58
C VAL A 239 7.61 1.32 2.51
N ILE A 240 8.26 1.42 1.35
CA ILE A 240 9.27 2.45 1.07
C ILE A 240 8.69 3.48 0.09
N PHE A 241 8.76 4.76 0.47
CA PHE A 241 8.42 5.90 -0.35
C PHE A 241 9.66 6.77 -0.54
N THR A 242 10.19 6.84 -1.76
CA THR A 242 11.46 7.55 -2.05
C THR A 242 11.34 8.49 -3.24
N ASN A 243 11.97 9.66 -3.14
CA ASN A 243 12.06 10.65 -4.21
C ASN A 243 13.33 10.42 -5.04
N GLU A 244 13.24 10.26 -6.36
CA GLU A 244 14.42 10.02 -7.22
C GLU A 244 14.38 10.88 -8.50
N SER A 245 14.52 12.20 -8.33
CA SER A 245 14.38 13.14 -9.46
C SER A 245 15.47 13.01 -10.53
N ASN A 246 16.59 12.34 -10.23
CA ASN A 246 17.67 12.12 -11.19
C ASN A 246 17.22 11.23 -12.36
N ILE A 247 16.28 10.29 -12.13
CA ILE A 247 15.69 9.46 -13.19
C ILE A 247 14.98 10.34 -14.24
N GLU A 248 14.30 11.40 -13.80
CA GLU A 248 13.62 12.32 -14.70
C GLU A 248 14.60 13.33 -15.34
N ARG A 249 15.54 13.86 -14.56
CA ARG A 249 16.49 14.90 -14.99
C ARG A 249 17.56 14.39 -15.95
N TRP A 250 18.09 13.19 -15.73
CA TRP A 250 19.23 12.66 -16.48
C TRP A 250 18.81 11.88 -17.73
N LYS A 251 18.27 12.58 -18.72
CA LYS A 251 17.70 11.95 -19.93
C LYS A 251 18.65 10.95 -20.61
N ASN A 252 19.91 11.33 -20.82
CA ASN A 252 20.91 10.50 -21.50
C ASN A 252 21.52 9.40 -20.61
N LYS A 253 21.25 9.42 -19.29
CA LYS A 253 21.76 8.43 -18.32
C LYS A 253 20.61 7.80 -17.53
N ARG A 254 19.39 7.86 -18.06
CA ARG A 254 18.18 7.45 -17.33
C ARG A 254 18.22 5.98 -16.96
N GLN A 255 18.61 5.12 -17.89
CA GLN A 255 18.77 3.69 -17.61
C GLN A 255 19.74 3.46 -16.44
N ALA A 256 20.92 4.10 -16.46
CA ALA A 256 21.89 3.97 -15.37
C ALA A 256 21.36 4.49 -14.02
N ALA A 257 20.56 5.56 -14.02
CA ALA A 257 19.91 6.07 -12.81
C ALA A 257 18.86 5.09 -12.26
N VAL A 258 18.04 4.52 -13.15
CA VAL A 258 17.06 3.48 -12.83
C VAL A 258 17.76 2.24 -12.27
N ASP A 259 18.77 1.72 -12.97
CA ASP A 259 19.53 0.52 -12.56
C ASP A 259 20.20 0.73 -11.20
N SER A 260 20.79 1.91 -10.97
CA SER A 260 21.40 2.23 -9.67
C SER A 260 20.38 2.32 -8.55
N LYS A 261 19.22 2.94 -8.76
CA LYS A 261 18.19 3.05 -7.70
C LYS A 261 17.54 1.70 -7.41
N ILE A 262 17.06 1.01 -8.45
CA ILE A 262 16.41 -0.30 -8.32
C ILE A 262 17.37 -1.34 -7.77
N GLY A 263 18.63 -1.35 -8.22
CA GLY A 263 19.65 -2.26 -7.70
C GLY A 263 19.90 -2.08 -6.21
N ARG A 264 20.03 -0.83 -5.74
CA ARG A 264 20.17 -0.53 -4.29
C ARG A 264 18.97 -1.03 -3.48
N LEU A 265 17.75 -0.83 -3.99
CA LEU A 265 16.52 -1.27 -3.33
C LEU A 265 16.40 -2.80 -3.28
N ASN A 266 16.69 -3.49 -4.39
CA ASN A 266 16.67 -4.96 -4.44
C ASN A 266 17.71 -5.56 -3.48
N ASN A 267 18.94 -5.07 -3.51
CA ASN A 267 20.01 -5.55 -2.63
C ASN A 267 19.68 -5.27 -1.15
N PHE A 268 19.00 -4.15 -0.85
CA PHE A 268 18.51 -3.86 0.48
C PHE A 268 17.43 -4.85 0.92
N ILE A 269 16.42 -5.12 0.09
CA ILE A 269 15.33 -6.07 0.38
C ILE A 269 15.91 -7.47 0.64
N GLU A 270 16.83 -7.92 -0.20
CA GLU A 270 17.54 -9.20 -0.02
C GLU A 270 18.31 -9.24 1.31
N ARG A 271 18.93 -8.11 1.70
CA ARG A 271 19.70 -8.00 2.94
C ARG A 271 18.84 -8.06 4.21
N VAL A 272 17.61 -7.52 4.17
CA VAL A 272 16.70 -7.49 5.34
C VAL A 272 15.75 -8.68 5.39
N LYS A 273 15.60 -9.42 4.29
CA LYS A 273 14.85 -10.68 4.19
C LYS A 273 13.39 -10.57 4.63
N VAL A 274 12.76 -9.43 4.35
CA VAL A 274 11.32 -9.22 4.53
C VAL A 274 10.70 -8.63 3.27
N PRO A 275 9.46 -9.00 2.92
CA PRO A 275 8.74 -8.38 1.82
C PRO A 275 8.50 -6.89 2.08
N ILE A 276 8.83 -6.03 1.11
CA ILE A 276 8.65 -4.58 1.21
C ILE A 276 8.03 -4.06 -0.09
N GLN A 277 6.93 -3.30 0.03
CA GLN A 277 6.32 -2.61 -1.09
C GLN A 277 7.07 -1.31 -1.37
N VAL A 278 7.49 -1.04 -2.61
CA VAL A 278 8.32 0.13 -2.92
C VAL A 278 7.65 1.04 -3.96
N PHE A 279 7.70 2.35 -3.70
CA PHE A 279 7.30 3.39 -4.64
C PHE A 279 8.40 4.46 -4.77
N ILE A 280 8.74 4.79 -6.01
CA ILE A 280 9.77 5.75 -6.39
C ILE A 280 9.13 6.88 -7.18
N ALA A 281 9.04 8.07 -6.58
CA ALA A 281 8.61 9.27 -7.29
C ALA A 281 9.76 9.81 -8.14
N CYS A 282 9.66 9.61 -9.45
CA CYS A 282 10.69 10.06 -10.39
C CYS A 282 10.48 11.52 -10.81
N GLY A 283 9.25 12.04 -10.71
CA GLY A 283 8.91 13.39 -11.14
C GLY A 283 9.65 14.48 -10.38
N VAL A 284 9.62 15.67 -10.97
CA VAL A 284 10.27 16.89 -10.44
C VAL A 284 9.23 17.80 -9.79
N GLY A 285 9.63 18.49 -8.73
CA GLY A 285 8.90 19.63 -8.18
C GLY A 285 9.59 20.96 -8.53
N ASN A 286 8.92 22.06 -8.24
CA ASN A 286 9.47 23.41 -8.30
C ASN A 286 10.49 23.60 -7.20
N SER A 287 11.75 23.35 -7.54
CA SER A 287 12.90 23.66 -6.69
C SER A 287 13.85 24.59 -7.44
N GLY A 288 13.37 25.77 -7.88
CA GLY A 288 14.21 26.77 -8.54
C GLY A 288 13.53 28.11 -8.81
N LYS A 289 14.12 29.20 -8.31
CA LYS A 289 13.90 30.57 -8.79
C LYS A 289 14.42 30.65 -10.24
N GLY A 290 13.55 30.44 -11.21
CA GLY A 290 13.90 30.54 -12.63
C GLY A 290 12.65 30.69 -13.50
N LYS A 291 12.63 31.73 -14.33
CA LYS A 291 11.55 32.07 -15.25
C LYS A 291 11.52 31.08 -16.43
N ALA A 292 11.00 29.88 -16.22
CA ALA A 292 10.51 29.04 -17.30
C ALA A 292 9.28 28.27 -16.79
N ALA A 293 8.14 28.80 -17.22
CA ALA A 293 6.76 28.39 -17.02
C ALA A 293 6.48 26.95 -16.55
N ILE A 294 5.77 26.86 -15.42
CA ILE A 294 4.70 25.91 -15.10
C ILE A 294 5.01 24.45 -15.48
N LYS A 295 5.75 23.75 -14.63
CA LYS A 295 5.41 22.35 -14.33
C LYS A 295 4.75 22.37 -12.97
N GLU A 296 3.50 21.94 -12.90
CA GLU A 296 2.87 21.62 -11.63
C GLU A 296 3.77 20.62 -10.89
N ASP A 297 3.89 20.81 -9.57
CA ASP A 297 4.69 19.90 -8.76
C ASP A 297 4.15 18.48 -8.89
N ASP A 298 5.03 17.52 -9.18
CA ASP A 298 4.66 16.12 -9.34
C ASP A 298 3.85 15.61 -8.12
N PRO A 299 2.59 15.16 -8.28
CA PRO A 299 1.71 14.81 -7.16
C PRO A 299 2.23 13.63 -6.33
N PHE A 300 3.08 12.80 -6.92
CA PHE A 300 3.69 11.66 -6.25
C PHE A 300 4.98 12.02 -5.50
N ARG A 301 5.58 13.17 -5.77
CA ARG A 301 6.81 13.59 -5.12
C ARG A 301 6.53 14.10 -3.70
N LYS A 302 7.19 13.50 -2.69
CA LYS A 302 7.14 14.01 -1.31
C LYS A 302 7.57 15.48 -1.29
N PRO A 303 6.84 16.39 -0.60
CA PRO A 303 5.89 16.11 0.48
C PRO A 303 4.45 15.80 0.07
N LYS A 304 4.12 15.75 -1.22
CA LYS A 304 2.75 15.45 -1.65
C LYS A 304 2.37 13.99 -1.38
N PRO A 305 1.09 13.71 -1.03
CA PRO A 305 0.67 12.38 -0.58
C PRO A 305 0.44 11.38 -1.72
N GLY A 306 0.76 11.70 -2.98
CA GLY A 306 0.32 10.90 -4.12
C GLY A 306 0.82 9.44 -4.11
N MET A 307 2.05 9.17 -3.67
CA MET A 307 2.50 7.78 -3.52
C MET A 307 1.74 7.03 -2.42
N TRP A 308 1.39 7.70 -1.31
CA TRP A 308 0.57 7.10 -0.25
C TRP A 308 -0.83 6.79 -0.74
N GLN A 309 -1.49 7.77 -1.37
CA GLN A 309 -2.84 7.62 -1.92
C GLN A 309 -2.89 6.50 -2.97
N LEU A 310 -1.84 6.36 -3.79
CA LEU A 310 -1.71 5.24 -4.72
C LEU A 310 -1.65 3.89 -3.97
N MET A 311 -0.80 3.80 -2.94
CA MET A 311 -0.63 2.59 -2.14
C MET A 311 -1.91 2.18 -1.42
N GLU A 312 -2.52 3.13 -0.70
CA GLU A 312 -3.74 2.94 0.09
C GLU A 312 -4.89 2.43 -0.80
N LYS A 313 -5.14 3.12 -1.92
CA LYS A 313 -6.29 2.82 -2.79
C LYS A 313 -6.11 1.56 -3.62
N HIS A 314 -4.91 1.29 -4.13
CA HIS A 314 -4.70 0.27 -5.16
C HIS A 314 -3.80 -0.88 -4.74
N PHE A 315 -3.04 -0.72 -3.67
CA PHE A 315 -2.08 -1.73 -3.23
C PHE A 315 -2.37 -2.24 -1.83
N ASN A 316 -3.48 -1.90 -1.17
CA ASN A 316 -3.82 -2.36 0.20
C ASN A 316 -5.14 -3.15 0.31
N SER A 317 -5.65 -3.73 -0.79
CA SER A 317 -6.89 -4.55 -0.81
C SER A 317 -8.08 -3.92 -0.07
N SER A 318 -8.24 -2.60 -0.17
CA SER A 318 -9.32 -1.84 0.49
C SER A 318 -9.35 -1.96 2.03
N ILE A 319 -8.29 -2.51 2.66
CA ILE A 319 -8.17 -2.56 4.11
C ILE A 319 -7.96 -1.13 4.61
N SER A 320 -8.86 -0.68 5.48
CA SER A 320 -8.76 0.61 6.15
C SER A 320 -7.50 0.66 7.01
N ILE A 321 -6.73 1.74 6.85
CA ILE A 321 -5.47 1.95 7.58
C ILE A 321 -5.78 2.59 8.93
N ASP A 322 -5.31 1.94 10.00
CA ASP A 322 -5.27 2.48 11.34
C ASP A 322 -4.13 3.50 11.42
N MET A 323 -4.49 4.78 11.33
CA MET A 323 -3.56 5.90 11.33
C MET A 323 -2.84 6.08 12.68
N ASP A 324 -3.46 5.65 13.79
CA ASP A 324 -2.85 5.74 15.12
C ASP A 324 -1.76 4.68 15.32
N GLN A 325 -1.91 3.53 14.68
CA GLN A 325 -0.92 2.45 14.70
C GLN A 325 0.08 2.52 13.55
N SER A 326 -0.15 3.38 12.56
CA SER A 326 0.73 3.56 11.40
C SER A 326 1.70 4.74 11.58
N PHE A 327 2.84 4.69 10.90
CA PHE A 327 3.86 5.73 11.02
C PHE A 327 4.76 5.84 9.79
N TYR A 328 5.45 6.99 9.69
CA TYR A 328 6.47 7.27 8.70
C TYR A 328 7.82 7.56 9.35
N VAL A 329 8.91 7.01 8.81
CA VAL A 329 10.28 7.30 9.26
C VAL A 329 11.10 7.90 8.11
N GLY A 330 11.68 9.08 8.32
CA GLY A 330 12.45 9.77 7.28
C GLY A 330 13.46 10.78 7.83
N ASP A 331 14.52 11.05 7.06
CA ASP A 331 15.61 11.95 7.49
C ASP A 331 15.32 13.42 7.18
N ALA A 332 14.48 13.71 6.18
CA ALA A 332 14.10 15.06 5.78
C ALA A 332 13.06 15.65 6.73
N ALA A 333 13.48 15.95 7.96
CA ALA A 333 12.64 16.38 9.07
C ALA A 333 12.65 17.91 9.30
N GLY A 334 13.25 18.69 8.40
CA GLY A 334 13.30 20.15 8.50
C GLY A 334 14.21 20.70 9.60
N ARG A 335 15.14 19.89 10.13
CA ARG A 335 16.16 20.37 11.07
C ARG A 335 17.20 21.21 10.34
N GLU A 336 17.97 22.02 11.07
CA GLU A 336 18.95 22.96 10.51
C GLU A 336 19.96 22.30 9.53
N LYS A 337 20.33 21.04 9.77
CA LYS A 337 21.26 20.27 8.93
C LYS A 337 20.58 19.37 7.89
N ASP A 338 19.25 19.30 7.89
CA ASP A 338 18.53 18.47 6.94
C ASP A 338 18.54 19.14 5.56
N HIS A 339 18.63 18.32 4.52
CA HIS A 339 18.65 18.79 3.14
C HIS A 339 17.26 19.31 2.69
N SER A 340 16.18 18.87 3.36
CA SER A 340 14.81 19.31 3.14
C SER A 340 13.90 18.94 4.33
N ASP A 341 12.62 19.30 4.23
CA ASP A 341 11.53 18.93 5.16
C ASP A 341 10.48 18.03 4.51
N ALA A 342 10.86 17.34 3.42
CA ALA A 342 9.93 16.60 2.58
C ALA A 342 9.27 15.41 3.30
N ASP A 343 9.98 14.76 4.24
CA ASP A 343 9.48 13.56 4.92
C ASP A 343 8.50 13.90 6.04
N ILE A 344 8.83 14.90 6.87
CA ILE A 344 7.92 15.35 7.93
C ILE A 344 6.63 15.91 7.32
N LYS A 345 6.74 16.74 6.27
CA LYS A 345 5.56 17.28 5.57
C LYS A 345 4.76 16.21 4.82
N PHE A 346 5.41 15.15 4.33
CA PHE A 346 4.69 14.00 3.75
C PHE A 346 3.85 13.30 4.82
N ALA A 347 4.43 13.02 6.00
CA ALA A 347 3.70 12.42 7.11
C ALA A 347 2.55 13.32 7.59
N GLU A 348 2.77 14.62 7.74
CA GLU A 348 1.75 15.61 8.12
C GLU A 348 0.60 15.67 7.11
N ALA A 349 0.90 15.68 5.80
CA ALA A 349 -0.11 15.72 4.75
C ALA A 349 -1.02 14.48 4.73
N ILE A 350 -0.53 13.36 5.26
CA ILE A 350 -1.27 12.10 5.36
C ILE A 350 -1.96 11.96 6.74
N GLY A 351 -1.40 12.56 7.78
CA GLY A 351 -1.82 12.38 9.17
C GLY A 351 -1.13 11.20 9.87
N LEU A 352 0.09 10.85 9.47
CA LEU A 352 0.88 9.78 10.11
C LEU A 352 1.74 10.32 11.25
N LYS A 353 1.96 9.47 12.26
CA LYS A 353 3.05 9.68 13.24
C LYS A 353 4.39 9.68 12.51
N PHE A 354 5.27 10.61 12.85
CA PHE A 354 6.57 10.77 12.21
C PHE A 354 7.72 10.49 13.18
N TYR A 355 8.72 9.73 12.72
CA TYR A 355 9.96 9.49 13.46
C TYR A 355 11.19 9.82 12.62
N VAL A 356 12.24 10.32 13.27
CA VAL A 356 13.55 10.47 12.63
C VAL A 356 14.38 9.18 12.79
N PRO A 357 15.14 8.74 11.76
CA PRO A 357 15.86 7.48 11.75
C PRO A 357 16.76 7.26 12.96
N GLY A 358 17.50 8.30 13.37
CA GLY A 358 18.40 8.20 14.53
C GLY A 358 17.67 7.94 15.85
N LYS A 359 16.44 8.43 16.03
CA LYS A 359 15.66 8.08 17.24
C LYS A 359 15.00 6.71 17.11
N TYR A 360 14.61 6.33 15.89
CA TYR A 360 13.84 5.11 15.66
C TYR A 360 14.73 3.85 15.61
N PHE A 361 15.88 3.92 14.96
CA PHE A 361 16.76 2.77 14.71
C PHE A 361 17.94 2.68 15.68
N ASP A 362 18.49 3.80 16.15
CA ASP A 362 19.66 3.82 17.06
C ASP A 362 19.33 3.44 18.51
N ALA A 363 18.03 3.33 18.83
CA ALA A 363 17.52 2.92 20.14
C ALA A 363 17.60 1.41 20.38
#